data_AF-A0A1E1IS82-F1
#
_entry.id   AF-A0A1E1IS82-F1
#
_cell.length_a   1.000
_cell.length_b   1.000
_cell.length_c   1.000
_cell.angle_alpha   90.00
_cell.angle_beta   90.00
_cell.angle_gamma   90.00
#
_symmetry.space_group_name_H-M   'P 1'
#
loop_
_entity.id
_entity.type
_entity.pdbx_description
1 polymer ?
#
loop_
_entity_poly.entity_id
_entity_poly.type
_entity_poly.pdbx_seq_one_letter_code
_entity_poly.pdbx_strand_id
1 'polypeptide(L)'
;MLQRTGVSRCFGKALYGPSSTLPGDFFHCCAAHFKVHLHEETFIGTRSSQLRGLFLSHSRTTPLPANKPLATIPLSALLTVSNMATMPNGLPHITLAKVRDAIADDEFRIMAPQFYLGLQMSAIIAAIPDITRVRSAVEVRQAAQILSAGATPYARMLDDEDFNEEFVFGMYGMALDSWQRASYEEMTKKYHLALTAIHETFNLPFKIEHLQRITRLVLARVEHAPPSDYYGGSLFLRRLQRRWRRLKKIPEPAEVALVPYLDLVNHSNRPNCAIRIGPSSVLGGEGAITLVTLRDVLPGQELCRHYNFALNRASALFRYGFLPFDLISIVDHDAVDEHVRKSRDMFRPKSEEQLEQQRQEAKEVARLEKLFQAAKQRRGDSGAGVGASSA
;
A
#
# COMPACT_ATOMS: atom_id res chain seq x y z
N MET A 1 -18.35 28.06 25.05
CA MET A 1 -16.95 28.05 24.56
C MET A 1 -16.74 26.76 23.78
N LEU A 2 -16.61 26.83 22.45
CA LEU A 2 -16.29 25.68 21.61
C LEU A 2 -14.82 25.33 21.81
N GLN A 3 -14.52 24.19 22.44
CA GLN A 3 -13.18 23.63 22.48
C GLN A 3 -12.70 23.43 21.04
N ARG A 4 -11.61 24.11 20.65
CA ARG A 4 -10.87 23.79 19.45
C ARG A 4 -10.35 22.37 19.60
N THR A 5 -10.96 21.43 18.90
CA THR A 5 -10.38 20.10 18.67
C THR A 5 -9.02 20.32 18.02
N GLY A 6 -7.95 20.04 18.76
CA GLY A 6 -6.61 20.09 18.22
C GLY A 6 -6.48 19.00 17.17
N VAL A 7 -6.33 19.38 15.90
CA VAL A 7 -5.99 18.41 14.85
C VAL A 7 -4.57 17.92 15.14
N SER A 8 -4.45 16.76 15.80
CA SER A 8 -3.17 16.11 16.01
C SER A 8 -2.53 15.84 14.65
N ARG A 9 -1.28 16.29 14.49
CA ARG A 9 -0.57 16.28 13.21
C ARG A 9 0.01 14.88 12.97
N CYS A 10 -0.63 14.09 12.11
CA CYS A 10 -0.09 12.80 11.67
C CYS A 10 1.05 13.01 10.68
N PHE A 11 2.30 12.99 11.17
CA PHE A 11 3.50 12.97 10.33
C PHE A 11 3.96 11.52 10.11
N GLY A 12 4.29 11.17 8.87
CA GLY A 12 4.78 9.84 8.52
C GLY A 12 6.24 9.64 8.89
N LYS A 13 6.63 8.37 9.09
CA LYS A 13 8.04 7.98 9.21
C LYS A 13 8.52 7.42 7.87
N ALA A 14 9.76 7.69 7.48
CA ALA A 14 10.34 7.04 6.30
C ALA A 14 10.34 5.52 6.49
N LEU A 15 9.84 4.79 5.48
CA LEU A 15 9.75 3.34 5.51
C LEU A 15 11.14 2.71 5.37
N TYR A 16 11.94 3.27 4.48
CA TYR A 16 13.25 2.76 4.14
C TYR A 16 14.35 3.54 4.88
N GLY A 17 15.26 2.81 5.51
CA GLY A 17 16.44 3.40 6.13
C GLY A 17 17.45 3.94 5.12
N PRO A 18 18.46 4.70 5.57
CA PRO A 18 19.45 5.35 4.70
C PRO A 18 20.32 4.38 3.90
N SER A 19 20.36 3.10 4.27
CA SER A 19 21.11 2.06 3.56
C SER A 19 20.35 1.46 2.36
N SER A 20 19.06 1.73 2.21
CA SER A 20 18.28 1.21 1.09
C SER A 20 18.38 2.11 -0.14
N THR A 21 18.74 1.54 -1.28
CA THR A 21 18.73 2.25 -2.57
C THR A 21 17.35 2.32 -3.20
N LEU A 22 16.41 1.46 -2.78
CA LEU A 22 15.14 1.24 -3.46
C LEU A 22 14.30 2.52 -3.64
N PRO A 23 14.13 3.42 -2.65
CA PRO A 23 13.39 4.66 -2.87
C PRO A 23 14.04 5.57 -3.91
N GLY A 24 15.36 5.71 -3.86
CA GLY A 24 16.11 6.52 -4.81
C GLY A 24 16.01 5.96 -6.22
N ASP A 25 16.23 4.65 -6.37
CA ASP A 25 16.07 3.93 -7.63
C ASP A 25 14.64 4.09 -8.18
N PHE A 26 13.62 4.02 -7.32
CA PHE A 26 12.21 4.18 -7.69
C PHE A 26 11.88 5.60 -8.18
N PHE A 27 12.25 6.65 -7.44
CA PHE A 27 11.99 8.02 -7.88
C PHE A 27 12.77 8.35 -9.15
N HIS A 28 14.02 7.85 -9.28
CA HIS A 28 14.79 7.97 -10.51
C HIS A 28 14.11 7.24 -11.67
N CYS A 29 13.61 6.01 -11.46
CA CYS A 29 12.82 5.26 -12.42
C CYS A 29 11.59 6.04 -12.88
N CYS A 30 10.83 6.61 -11.94
CA CYS A 30 9.66 7.44 -12.25
C CYS A 30 10.02 8.62 -13.16
N ALA A 31 11.06 9.37 -12.82
CA ALA A 31 11.48 10.55 -13.58
C ALA A 31 12.15 10.20 -14.92
N ALA A 32 13.09 9.27 -14.92
CA ALA A 32 13.96 8.99 -16.07
C ALA A 32 13.34 8.00 -17.06
N HIS A 33 12.69 6.93 -16.56
CA HIS A 33 12.10 5.89 -17.40
C HIS A 33 10.65 6.22 -17.75
N PHE A 34 9.81 6.48 -16.73
CA PHE A 34 8.38 6.79 -16.93
C PHE A 34 8.12 8.27 -17.25
N LYS A 35 9.16 9.11 -17.34
CA LYS A 35 9.03 10.54 -17.66
C LYS A 35 8.04 11.29 -16.76
N VAL A 36 7.87 10.84 -15.53
CA VAL A 36 7.03 11.50 -14.53
C VAL A 36 7.70 12.80 -14.13
N HIS A 37 6.99 13.92 -14.27
CA HIS A 37 7.44 15.20 -13.79
C HIS A 37 7.05 15.36 -12.32
N LEU A 38 8.04 15.30 -11.43
CA LEU A 38 7.86 15.52 -10.00
C LEU A 38 7.97 17.02 -9.72
N HIS A 39 6.85 17.64 -9.31
CA HIS A 39 6.80 19.07 -8.97
C HIS A 39 7.29 19.32 -7.54
N GLU A 40 7.12 18.31 -6.69
CA GLU A 40 7.34 18.40 -5.26
C GLU A 40 8.12 17.19 -4.78
N GLU A 41 9.04 17.43 -3.84
CA GLU A 41 9.79 16.34 -3.22
C GLU A 41 8.86 15.55 -2.29
N THR A 42 8.93 14.23 -2.40
CA THR A 42 8.13 13.28 -1.62
C THR A 42 9.01 12.14 -1.11
N PHE A 43 8.56 11.45 -0.07
CA PHE A 43 9.20 10.23 0.40
C PHE A 43 8.18 9.10 0.57
N ILE A 44 8.67 7.85 0.52
CA ILE A 44 7.88 6.66 0.79
C ILE A 44 7.97 6.37 2.29
N GLY A 45 6.82 6.37 2.96
CA GLY A 45 6.72 6.29 4.40
C GLY A 45 5.65 5.34 4.90
N THR A 46 5.51 5.26 6.22
CA THR A 46 4.46 4.52 6.91
C THR A 46 3.79 5.38 7.98
N ARG A 47 2.59 4.97 8.39
CA ARG A 47 1.90 5.47 9.58
C ARG A 47 1.22 4.30 10.32
N SER A 48 0.74 4.54 11.53
CA SER A 48 0.12 3.52 12.41
C SER A 48 -0.93 2.64 11.73
N SER A 49 -1.74 3.20 10.82
CA SER A 49 -2.84 2.50 10.16
C SER A 49 -2.52 1.96 8.76
N GLN A 50 -1.33 2.24 8.21
CA GLN A 50 -1.03 1.92 6.80
C GLN A 50 0.43 1.51 6.61
N LEU A 51 0.62 0.39 5.90
CA LEU A 51 1.90 -0.26 5.70
C LEU A 51 2.87 0.54 4.83
N ARG A 52 2.36 1.29 3.84
CA ARG A 52 3.17 2.13 2.94
C ARG A 52 2.32 3.22 2.32
N GLY A 53 2.86 4.43 2.18
CA GLY A 53 2.22 5.55 1.50
C GLY A 53 3.21 6.58 0.99
N LEU A 54 2.72 7.55 0.22
CA LEU A 54 3.49 8.68 -0.27
C LEU A 54 3.29 9.89 0.63
N PHE A 55 4.38 10.56 1.02
CA PHE A 55 4.35 11.68 1.95
C PHE A 55 5.05 12.90 1.37
N LEU A 56 4.57 14.09 1.70
CA LEU A 56 5.26 15.35 1.35
C LEU A 56 6.60 15.43 2.09
N SER A 57 7.68 15.82 1.42
CA SER A 57 9.02 15.88 2.02
C SER A 57 9.08 16.72 3.30
N HIS A 58 9.86 16.24 4.26
CA HIS A 58 10.20 16.97 5.49
C HIS A 58 11.18 18.13 5.24
N SER A 59 11.84 18.16 4.08
CA SER A 59 12.78 19.23 3.71
C SER A 59 12.08 20.59 3.53
N ARG A 60 10.77 20.57 3.28
CA ARG A 60 9.97 21.78 3.11
C ARG A 60 9.86 22.54 4.43
N THR A 61 10.10 23.85 4.36
CA THR A 61 9.93 24.77 5.50
C THR A 61 8.49 25.32 5.61
N THR A 62 7.69 25.18 4.56
CA THR A 62 6.32 25.71 4.50
C THR A 62 5.32 24.68 3.95
N PRO A 63 4.04 24.80 4.34
CA PRO A 63 2.97 23.99 3.77
C PRO A 63 2.89 24.13 2.24
N LEU A 64 2.54 23.06 1.56
CA LEU A 64 2.18 23.09 0.14
C LEU A 64 0.72 23.53 0.01
N PRO A 65 0.41 24.67 -0.63
CA PRO A 65 -0.96 25.18 -0.65
C PRO A 65 -1.87 24.34 -1.56
N ALA A 66 -3.17 24.58 -1.45
CA ALA A 66 -4.19 23.99 -2.32
C ALA A 66 -3.95 24.27 -3.83
N ASN A 67 -4.45 23.38 -4.68
CA ASN A 67 -4.38 23.43 -6.15
C ASN A 67 -2.95 23.47 -6.73
N LYS A 68 -1.97 22.95 -5.98
CA LYS A 68 -0.60 22.78 -6.48
C LYS A 68 -0.39 21.38 -7.05
N PRO A 69 0.27 21.25 -8.22
CA PRO A 69 0.64 19.94 -8.72
C PRO A 69 1.73 19.32 -7.84
N LEU A 70 1.63 18.01 -7.63
CA LEU A 70 2.62 17.19 -6.93
C LEU A 70 3.43 16.37 -7.92
N ALA A 71 2.74 15.71 -8.87
CA ALA A 71 3.34 14.95 -9.95
C ALA A 71 2.46 15.02 -11.20
N THR A 72 3.09 15.01 -12.38
CA THR A 72 2.43 14.86 -13.68
C THR A 72 2.98 13.62 -14.37
N ILE A 73 2.09 12.65 -14.63
CA ILE A 73 2.41 11.33 -15.16
C ILE A 73 1.86 11.25 -16.60
N PRO A 74 2.71 11.12 -17.63
CA PRO A 74 2.25 10.99 -19.01
C PRO A 74 1.37 9.74 -19.20
N LEU A 75 0.30 9.81 -19.99
CA LEU A 75 -0.51 8.63 -20.32
C LEU A 75 0.26 7.58 -21.13
N SER A 76 1.28 8.01 -21.88
CA SER A 76 2.21 7.14 -22.62
C SER A 76 3.11 6.30 -21.71
N ALA A 77 3.27 6.69 -20.44
CA ALA A 77 4.13 6.02 -19.48
C ALA A 77 3.42 4.96 -18.64
N LEU A 78 2.10 4.80 -18.80
CA LEU A 78 1.34 3.82 -18.04
C LEU A 78 1.65 2.41 -18.50
N LEU A 79 1.65 1.46 -17.57
CA LEU A 79 1.75 0.03 -17.88
C LEU A 79 0.33 -0.51 -18.10
N THR A 80 -0.06 -0.62 -19.35
CA THR A 80 -1.42 -0.93 -19.80
C THR A 80 -1.52 -2.37 -20.29
N VAL A 81 -2.74 -2.89 -20.39
CA VAL A 81 -2.99 -4.18 -21.05
C VAL A 81 -2.41 -4.26 -22.47
N SER A 82 -2.27 -3.11 -23.14
CA SER A 82 -1.81 -3.01 -24.53
C SER A 82 -0.28 -3.05 -24.67
N ASN A 83 0.48 -2.59 -23.67
CA ASN A 83 1.94 -2.48 -23.76
C ASN A 83 2.71 -3.42 -22.80
N MET A 84 2.05 -3.98 -21.79
CA MET A 84 2.71 -4.70 -20.70
C MET A 84 3.53 -5.90 -21.19
N ALA A 85 3.04 -6.63 -22.19
CA ALA A 85 3.74 -7.78 -22.78
C ALA A 85 5.07 -7.42 -23.49
N THR A 86 5.28 -6.14 -23.84
CA THR A 86 6.50 -5.67 -24.50
C THR A 86 7.61 -5.32 -23.51
N MET A 87 7.30 -5.31 -22.22
CA MET A 87 8.28 -5.04 -21.17
C MET A 87 9.32 -6.16 -21.09
N PRO A 88 10.58 -5.85 -20.70
CA PRO A 88 11.58 -6.86 -20.44
C PRO A 88 11.06 -7.92 -19.46
N ASN A 89 11.27 -9.20 -19.76
CA ASN A 89 10.78 -10.36 -18.99
C ASN A 89 9.24 -10.52 -18.92
N GLY A 90 8.49 -9.76 -19.74
CA GLY A 90 7.09 -10.05 -20.01
C GLY A 90 6.90 -11.37 -20.76
N LEU A 91 5.63 -11.82 -20.83
CA LEU A 91 5.19 -13.03 -21.53
C LEU A 91 4.47 -12.63 -22.83
N PRO A 92 5.18 -12.31 -23.93
CA PRO A 92 4.58 -11.77 -25.15
C PRO A 92 3.65 -12.74 -25.90
N HIS A 93 3.80 -14.04 -25.65
CA HIS A 93 2.99 -15.10 -26.26
C HIS A 93 1.62 -15.29 -25.58
N ILE A 94 1.44 -14.74 -24.37
CA ILE A 94 0.19 -14.75 -23.64
C ILE A 94 -0.54 -13.43 -23.89
N THR A 95 -1.79 -13.53 -24.35
CA THR A 95 -2.64 -12.37 -24.67
C THR A 95 -3.78 -12.26 -23.67
N LEU A 96 -4.37 -11.07 -23.55
CA LEU A 96 -5.56 -10.86 -22.73
C LEU A 96 -6.72 -11.79 -23.10
N ALA A 97 -6.91 -12.09 -24.38
CA ALA A 97 -7.94 -13.03 -24.84
C ALA A 97 -7.70 -14.44 -24.28
N LYS A 98 -6.46 -14.96 -24.39
CA LYS A 98 -6.11 -16.27 -23.83
C LYS A 98 -6.31 -16.32 -22.32
N VAL A 99 -5.94 -15.27 -21.59
CA VAL A 99 -6.17 -15.19 -20.13
C VAL A 99 -7.66 -15.20 -19.81
N ARG A 100 -8.48 -14.47 -20.58
CA ARG A 100 -9.94 -14.49 -20.41
C ARG A 100 -10.52 -15.89 -20.66
N ASP A 101 -10.06 -16.56 -21.70
CA ASP A 101 -10.56 -17.89 -22.07
C ASP A 101 -10.19 -18.97 -21.04
N ALA A 102 -9.08 -18.80 -20.33
CA ALA A 102 -8.64 -19.69 -19.26
C ALA A 102 -9.51 -19.59 -17.98
N ILE A 103 -10.28 -18.50 -17.81
CA ILE A 103 -11.15 -18.32 -16.65
C ILE A 103 -12.49 -19.00 -16.93
N ALA A 104 -12.87 -19.96 -16.08
CA ALA A 104 -14.11 -20.71 -16.24
C ALA A 104 -15.37 -19.91 -15.86
N ASP A 105 -15.29 -19.06 -14.82
CA ASP A 105 -16.42 -18.29 -14.31
C ASP A 105 -16.63 -17.01 -15.14
N ASP A 106 -17.81 -16.88 -15.74
CA ASP A 106 -18.15 -15.78 -16.64
C ASP A 106 -18.20 -14.41 -15.95
N GLU A 107 -18.56 -14.35 -14.67
CA GLU A 107 -18.57 -13.10 -13.91
C GLU A 107 -17.13 -12.64 -13.66
N PHE A 108 -16.23 -13.57 -13.35
CA PHE A 108 -14.82 -13.30 -13.09
C PHE A 108 -14.02 -13.00 -14.37
N ARG A 109 -14.50 -13.39 -15.56
CA ARG A 109 -13.90 -13.00 -16.85
C ARG A 109 -13.84 -11.49 -17.04
N ILE A 110 -14.71 -10.73 -16.37
CA ILE A 110 -14.67 -9.25 -16.36
C ILE A 110 -13.35 -8.74 -15.80
N MET A 111 -12.71 -9.49 -14.88
CA MET A 111 -11.43 -9.17 -14.27
C MET A 111 -10.20 -9.66 -15.06
N ALA A 112 -10.40 -10.24 -16.25
CA ALA A 112 -9.29 -10.70 -17.09
C ALA A 112 -8.20 -9.63 -17.35
N PRO A 113 -8.52 -8.33 -17.55
CA PRO A 113 -7.50 -7.28 -17.66
C PRO A 113 -6.57 -7.21 -16.45
N GLN A 114 -7.12 -7.30 -15.24
CA GLN A 114 -6.37 -7.25 -13.98
C GLN A 114 -5.52 -8.50 -13.80
N PHE A 115 -6.06 -9.68 -14.12
CA PHE A 115 -5.29 -10.93 -14.07
C PHE A 115 -4.18 -10.97 -15.11
N TYR A 116 -4.43 -10.41 -16.30
CA TYR A 116 -3.40 -10.28 -17.31
C TYR A 116 -2.26 -9.38 -16.85
N LEU A 117 -2.55 -8.20 -16.28
CA LEU A 117 -1.52 -7.34 -15.71
C LEU A 117 -0.79 -8.00 -14.53
N GLY A 118 -1.53 -8.68 -13.66
CA GLY A 118 -0.98 -9.47 -12.55
C GLY A 118 0.00 -10.53 -13.03
N LEU A 119 -0.41 -11.33 -14.01
CA LEU A 119 0.42 -12.35 -14.65
C LEU A 119 1.71 -11.78 -15.24
N GLN A 120 1.60 -10.69 -16.00
CA GLN A 120 2.78 -10.05 -16.61
C GLN A 120 3.71 -9.47 -15.55
N MET A 121 3.18 -8.81 -14.52
CA MET A 121 3.98 -8.34 -13.38
C MET A 121 4.63 -9.49 -12.62
N SER A 122 3.94 -10.62 -12.42
CA SER A 122 4.50 -11.80 -11.77
C SER A 122 5.71 -12.34 -12.51
N ALA A 123 5.65 -12.40 -13.84
CA ALA A 123 6.76 -12.83 -14.69
C ALA A 123 7.97 -11.87 -14.58
N ILE A 124 7.70 -10.56 -14.67
CA ILE A 124 8.74 -9.52 -14.54
C ILE A 124 9.42 -9.60 -13.18
N ILE A 125 8.64 -9.70 -12.09
CA ILE A 125 9.17 -9.77 -10.73
C ILE A 125 9.94 -11.07 -10.50
N ALA A 126 9.43 -12.21 -10.99
CA ALA A 126 10.12 -13.49 -10.84
C ALA A 126 11.49 -13.53 -11.55
N ALA A 127 11.71 -12.67 -12.55
CA ALA A 127 12.97 -12.55 -13.27
C ALA A 127 13.96 -11.56 -12.62
N ILE A 128 13.58 -10.88 -11.53
CA ILE A 128 14.47 -9.95 -10.82
C ILE A 128 15.60 -10.73 -10.12
N PRO A 129 16.88 -10.35 -10.30
CA PRO A 129 17.99 -11.07 -9.70
C PRO A 129 18.02 -10.89 -8.18
N ASP A 130 18.19 -12.00 -7.47
CA ASP A 130 18.40 -12.02 -6.02
C ASP A 130 19.90 -11.84 -5.71
N ILE A 131 20.30 -10.63 -5.32
CA ILE A 131 21.70 -10.30 -4.95
C ILE A 131 22.23 -11.22 -3.86
N THR A 132 21.38 -11.71 -2.94
CA THR A 132 21.83 -12.53 -1.80
C THR A 132 22.38 -13.90 -2.22
N ARG A 133 22.06 -14.34 -3.44
CA ARG A 133 22.50 -15.63 -4.00
C ARG A 133 23.74 -15.52 -4.89
N VAL A 134 24.21 -14.29 -5.12
CA VAL A 134 25.33 -14.00 -6.02
C VAL A 134 26.66 -14.20 -5.29
N ARG A 135 27.64 -14.83 -5.96
CA ARG A 135 28.90 -15.25 -5.32
C ARG A 135 30.13 -14.46 -5.75
N SER A 136 30.02 -13.61 -6.78
CA SER A 136 31.15 -12.81 -7.28
C SER A 136 30.86 -11.31 -7.34
N ALA A 137 31.91 -10.50 -7.18
CA ALA A 137 31.80 -9.04 -7.26
C ALA A 137 31.34 -8.53 -8.64
N VAL A 138 31.63 -9.28 -9.71
CA VAL A 138 31.20 -8.94 -11.08
C VAL A 138 29.70 -9.16 -11.23
N GLU A 139 29.18 -10.31 -10.80
CA GLU A 139 27.75 -10.59 -10.83
C GLU A 139 26.96 -9.65 -9.91
N VAL A 140 27.52 -9.25 -8.76
CA VAL A 140 26.88 -8.25 -7.89
C VAL A 140 26.70 -6.92 -8.61
N ARG A 141 27.72 -6.46 -9.34
CA ARG A 141 27.64 -5.23 -10.15
C ARG A 141 26.60 -5.36 -11.26
N GLN A 142 26.57 -6.49 -11.95
CA GLN A 142 25.59 -6.74 -13.01
C GLN A 142 24.16 -6.79 -12.45
N ALA A 143 23.94 -7.47 -11.34
CA ALA A 143 22.64 -7.51 -10.67
C ALA A 143 22.21 -6.11 -10.20
N ALA A 144 23.12 -5.33 -9.61
CA ALA A 144 22.84 -3.95 -9.20
C ALA A 144 22.44 -3.04 -10.38
N GLN A 145 23.07 -3.22 -11.54
CA GLN A 145 22.68 -2.50 -12.76
C GLN A 145 21.27 -2.88 -13.22
N ILE A 146 20.92 -4.18 -13.22
CA ILE A 146 19.57 -4.64 -13.57
C ILE A 146 18.52 -4.09 -12.60
N LEU A 147 18.84 -4.08 -11.31
CA LEU A 147 17.94 -3.66 -10.23
C LEU A 147 17.64 -2.16 -10.21
N SER A 148 18.50 -1.34 -10.82
CA SER A 148 18.35 0.12 -10.93
C SER A 148 17.87 0.60 -12.30
N ALA A 149 17.85 -0.28 -13.31
CA ALA A 149 17.53 0.07 -14.69
C ALA A 149 16.04 -0.11 -15.07
N GLY A 150 15.61 0.68 -16.06
CA GLY A 150 14.29 0.55 -16.68
C GLY A 150 13.15 0.65 -15.67
N ALA A 151 12.16 -0.24 -15.80
CA ALA A 151 11.02 -0.36 -14.88
C ALA A 151 11.30 -1.27 -13.66
N THR A 152 12.47 -1.87 -13.53
CA THR A 152 12.78 -2.82 -12.45
C THR A 152 12.57 -2.21 -11.06
N PRO A 153 12.97 -0.94 -10.77
CA PRO A 153 12.70 -0.33 -9.48
C PRO A 153 11.21 -0.23 -9.12
N TYR A 154 10.34 -0.01 -10.11
CA TYR A 154 8.88 -0.05 -9.90
C TYR A 154 8.40 -1.46 -9.53
N ALA A 155 8.88 -2.48 -10.25
CA ALA A 155 8.54 -3.87 -9.97
C ALA A 155 9.03 -4.32 -8.57
N ARG A 156 10.24 -3.89 -8.16
CA ARG A 156 10.79 -4.12 -6.81
C ARG A 156 9.94 -3.45 -5.74
N MET A 157 9.48 -2.22 -5.98
CA MET A 157 8.58 -1.55 -5.04
C MET A 157 7.27 -2.33 -4.86
N LEU A 158 6.72 -2.88 -5.94
CA LEU A 158 5.53 -3.73 -5.84
C LEU A 158 5.83 -5.03 -5.07
N ASP A 159 6.93 -5.69 -5.36
CA ASP A 159 7.32 -6.98 -4.75
C ASP A 159 7.65 -6.89 -3.24
N ASP A 160 8.19 -5.75 -2.80
CA ASP A 160 8.49 -5.45 -1.40
C ASP A 160 7.23 -5.24 -0.55
N GLU A 161 6.05 -5.12 -1.17
CA GLU A 161 4.77 -5.06 -0.46
C GLU A 161 4.21 -6.45 -0.21
N ASP A 162 3.60 -6.63 0.97
CA ASP A 162 2.86 -7.85 1.27
C ASP A 162 1.36 -7.56 1.34
N PHE A 163 0.57 -8.43 0.72
CA PHE A 163 -0.89 -8.43 0.84
C PHE A 163 -1.30 -9.74 1.50
N ASN A 164 -1.46 -9.70 2.82
CA ASN A 164 -1.84 -10.86 3.60
C ASN A 164 -3.37 -10.93 3.75
N GLU A 165 -4.00 -11.85 3.02
CA GLU A 165 -5.45 -12.03 3.02
C GLU A 165 -6.00 -12.48 4.38
N GLU A 166 -5.25 -13.29 5.12
CA GLU A 166 -5.64 -13.73 6.46
C GLU A 166 -5.62 -12.57 7.45
N PHE A 167 -4.61 -11.70 7.35
CA PHE A 167 -4.53 -10.48 8.14
C PHE A 167 -5.68 -9.53 7.83
N VAL A 168 -5.95 -9.28 6.54
CA VAL A 168 -7.06 -8.46 6.07
C VAL A 168 -8.40 -8.99 6.59
N PHE A 169 -8.62 -10.30 6.47
CA PHE A 169 -9.84 -10.93 6.94
C PHE A 169 -9.95 -10.94 8.47
N GLY A 170 -8.85 -11.17 9.18
CA GLY A 170 -8.83 -11.11 10.65
C GLY A 170 -9.18 -9.72 11.18
N MET A 171 -8.68 -8.66 10.55
CA MET A 171 -8.97 -7.29 10.98
C MET A 171 -10.36 -6.80 10.59
N TYR A 172 -10.78 -7.05 9.35
CA TYR A 172 -11.98 -6.42 8.77
C TYR A 172 -13.13 -7.39 8.54
N GLY A 173 -12.87 -8.69 8.45
CA GLY A 173 -13.89 -9.71 8.21
C GLY A 173 -14.91 -9.80 9.34
N MET A 174 -14.53 -9.42 10.58
CA MET A 174 -15.44 -9.34 11.72
C MET A 174 -16.40 -8.15 11.65
N ALA A 175 -16.11 -7.14 10.84
CA ALA A 175 -16.99 -5.99 10.60
C ALA A 175 -17.99 -6.22 9.45
N LEU A 176 -17.88 -7.36 8.76
CA LEU A 176 -18.82 -7.78 7.73
C LEU A 176 -19.99 -8.55 8.35
N ASP A 177 -21.20 -8.32 7.85
CA ASP A 177 -22.32 -9.21 8.15
C ASP A 177 -22.13 -10.59 7.49
N SER A 178 -22.95 -11.58 7.88
CA SER A 178 -22.81 -12.95 7.40
C SER A 178 -22.90 -13.08 5.88
N TRP A 179 -23.74 -12.28 5.22
CA TRP A 179 -23.89 -12.28 3.77
C TRP A 179 -22.68 -11.65 3.08
N GLN A 180 -22.18 -10.52 3.59
CA GLN A 180 -20.97 -9.86 3.10
C GLN A 180 -19.74 -10.74 3.25
N ARG A 181 -19.64 -11.45 4.39
CA ARG A 181 -18.56 -12.40 4.64
C ARG A 181 -18.60 -13.56 3.65
N ALA A 182 -19.76 -14.17 3.45
CA ALA A 182 -19.94 -15.24 2.46
C ALA A 182 -19.60 -14.75 1.04
N SER A 183 -20.03 -13.54 0.68
CA SER A 183 -19.69 -12.92 -0.62
C SER A 183 -18.18 -12.70 -0.77
N TYR A 184 -17.50 -12.23 0.27
CA TYR A 184 -16.04 -12.08 0.26
C TYR A 184 -15.33 -13.42 0.10
N GLU A 185 -15.71 -14.43 0.89
CA GLU A 185 -15.14 -15.78 0.83
C GLU A 185 -15.35 -16.41 -0.57
N GLU A 186 -16.53 -16.23 -1.17
CA GLU A 186 -16.83 -16.69 -2.52
C GLU A 186 -15.97 -15.99 -3.57
N MET A 187 -15.86 -14.66 -3.53
CA MET A 187 -15.00 -13.91 -4.47
C MET A 187 -13.53 -14.34 -4.36
N THR A 188 -13.03 -14.52 -3.14
CA THR A 188 -11.66 -15.01 -2.90
C THR A 188 -11.46 -16.42 -3.42
N LYS A 189 -12.44 -17.32 -3.22
CA LYS A 189 -12.40 -18.67 -3.82
C LYS A 189 -12.37 -18.62 -5.35
N LYS A 190 -13.26 -17.84 -5.98
CA LYS A 190 -13.30 -17.67 -7.45
C LYS A 190 -11.98 -17.08 -7.98
N TYR A 191 -11.39 -16.14 -7.25
CA TYR A 191 -10.08 -15.57 -7.55
C TYR A 191 -8.96 -16.61 -7.57
N HIS A 192 -8.84 -17.43 -6.52
CA HIS A 192 -7.83 -18.48 -6.48
C HIS A 192 -8.03 -19.51 -7.60
N LEU A 193 -9.26 -19.95 -7.84
CA LEU A 193 -9.58 -20.89 -8.92
C LEU A 193 -9.20 -20.32 -10.30
N ALA A 194 -9.49 -19.05 -10.56
CA ALA A 194 -9.14 -18.39 -11.81
C ALA A 194 -7.62 -18.33 -12.01
N LEU A 195 -6.85 -17.98 -10.97
CA LEU A 195 -5.40 -17.92 -11.06
C LEU A 195 -4.74 -19.30 -11.17
N THR A 196 -5.28 -20.31 -10.50
CA THR A 196 -4.84 -21.70 -10.67
C THR A 196 -5.05 -22.15 -12.12
N ALA A 197 -6.24 -21.90 -12.69
CA ALA A 197 -6.54 -22.25 -14.07
C ALA A 197 -5.61 -21.54 -15.06
N ILE A 198 -5.36 -20.24 -14.88
CA ILE A 198 -4.39 -19.48 -15.68
C ILE A 198 -2.98 -20.07 -15.55
N HIS A 199 -2.55 -20.37 -14.33
CA HIS A 199 -1.21 -20.90 -14.06
C HIS A 199 -0.96 -22.25 -14.73
N GLU A 200 -1.91 -23.17 -14.58
CA GLU A 200 -1.86 -24.50 -15.20
C GLU A 200 -1.97 -24.44 -16.72
N THR A 201 -2.89 -23.63 -17.26
CA THR A 201 -3.10 -23.50 -18.71
C THR A 201 -1.84 -23.04 -19.44
N PHE A 202 -1.06 -22.15 -18.82
CA PHE A 202 0.15 -21.58 -19.44
C PHE A 202 1.46 -22.18 -18.93
N ASN A 203 1.42 -23.16 -18.00
CA ASN A 203 2.60 -23.78 -17.39
C ASN A 203 3.64 -22.75 -16.92
N LEU A 204 3.21 -21.82 -16.07
CA LEU A 204 4.04 -20.66 -15.70
C LEU A 204 5.28 -21.06 -14.87
N PRO A 205 6.43 -20.39 -15.08
CA PRO A 205 7.72 -20.79 -14.49
C PRO A 205 7.92 -20.35 -13.03
N PHE A 206 6.92 -19.75 -12.40
CA PHE A 206 6.96 -19.29 -11.01
C PHE A 206 5.81 -19.91 -10.22
N LYS A 207 5.90 -19.89 -8.89
CA LYS A 207 4.91 -20.53 -8.03
C LYS A 207 3.53 -19.85 -8.09
N ILE A 208 2.46 -20.60 -7.84
CA ILE A 208 1.09 -20.08 -7.83
C ILE A 208 0.89 -19.02 -6.74
N GLU A 209 1.51 -19.16 -5.57
CA GLU A 209 1.39 -18.20 -4.47
C GLU A 209 1.98 -16.84 -4.85
N HIS A 210 3.04 -16.83 -5.67
CA HIS A 210 3.61 -15.61 -6.23
C HIS A 210 2.62 -14.92 -7.19
N LEU A 211 1.98 -15.69 -8.07
CA LEU A 211 0.95 -15.17 -8.97
C LEU A 211 -0.22 -14.57 -8.20
N GLN A 212 -0.69 -15.27 -7.18
CA GLN A 212 -1.79 -14.83 -6.32
C GLN A 212 -1.45 -13.53 -5.57
N ARG A 213 -0.28 -13.45 -4.93
CA ARG A 213 0.16 -12.25 -4.20
C ARG A 213 0.30 -11.04 -5.13
N ILE A 214 1.05 -11.18 -6.23
CA ILE A 214 1.29 -10.05 -7.13
C ILE A 214 0.00 -9.61 -7.83
N THR A 215 -0.84 -10.54 -8.27
CA THR A 215 -2.12 -10.17 -8.90
C THR A 215 -3.05 -9.45 -7.92
N ARG A 216 -2.99 -9.78 -6.62
CA ARG A 216 -3.77 -9.10 -5.58
C ARG A 216 -3.29 -7.67 -5.39
N LEU A 217 -1.98 -7.44 -5.37
CA LEU A 217 -1.39 -6.11 -5.34
C LEU A 217 -1.76 -5.29 -6.59
N VAL A 218 -1.69 -5.91 -7.77
CA VAL A 218 -2.12 -5.26 -9.03
C VAL A 218 -3.59 -4.87 -8.96
N LEU A 219 -4.47 -5.76 -8.50
CA LEU A 219 -5.90 -5.49 -8.36
C LEU A 219 -6.20 -4.27 -7.47
N ALA A 220 -5.43 -4.10 -6.38
CA ALA A 220 -5.55 -2.97 -5.46
C ALA A 220 -5.03 -1.65 -6.04
N ARG A 221 -4.17 -1.70 -7.08
CA ARG A 221 -3.39 -0.56 -7.58
C ARG A 221 -3.76 -0.09 -8.99
N VAL A 222 -4.43 -0.94 -9.77
CA VAL A 222 -4.83 -0.59 -11.14
C VAL A 222 -5.86 0.52 -11.20
N GLU A 223 -5.67 1.39 -12.18
CA GLU A 223 -6.55 2.49 -12.53
C GLU A 223 -7.23 2.25 -13.89
N HIS A 224 -8.33 2.97 -14.10
CA HIS A 224 -8.92 3.11 -15.42
C HIS A 224 -8.51 4.47 -15.99
N ALA A 225 -7.68 4.46 -17.03
CA ALA A 225 -7.17 5.67 -17.67
C ALA A 225 -7.58 5.71 -19.14
N PRO A 226 -7.74 6.89 -19.75
CA PRO A 226 -7.88 6.99 -21.19
C PRO A 226 -6.63 6.42 -21.89
N PRO A 227 -6.77 5.87 -23.12
CA PRO A 227 -5.63 5.50 -23.94
C PRO A 227 -4.64 6.65 -24.12
N SER A 228 -3.37 6.33 -24.37
CA SER A 228 -2.28 7.33 -24.48
C SER A 228 -2.52 8.38 -25.57
N ASP A 229 -3.18 7.99 -26.65
CA ASP A 229 -3.52 8.84 -27.80
C ASP A 229 -4.85 9.59 -27.65
N TYR A 230 -5.59 9.40 -26.54
CA TYR A 230 -6.93 9.98 -26.34
C TYR A 230 -6.92 11.52 -26.44
N TYR A 231 -5.85 12.15 -25.96
CA TYR A 231 -5.66 13.59 -26.04
C TYR A 231 -4.81 14.03 -27.24
N GLY A 232 -4.45 13.11 -28.15
CA GLY A 232 -3.76 13.43 -29.38
C GLY A 232 -4.60 14.27 -30.36
N GLY A 233 -3.91 14.98 -31.26
CA GLY A 233 -4.54 15.72 -32.35
C GLY A 233 -5.22 17.03 -31.95
N SER A 234 -6.02 17.59 -32.88
CA SER A 234 -6.59 18.92 -32.71
C SER A 234 -7.72 18.95 -31.67
N LEU A 235 -7.80 20.05 -30.90
CA LEU A 235 -8.84 20.25 -29.89
C LEU A 235 -10.26 20.24 -30.48
N PHE A 236 -10.42 20.72 -31.72
CA PHE A 236 -11.70 20.71 -32.42
C PHE A 236 -12.17 19.27 -32.71
N LEU A 237 -11.27 18.42 -33.26
CA LEU A 237 -11.59 17.02 -33.56
C LEU A 237 -11.97 16.25 -32.30
N ARG A 238 -11.23 16.42 -31.20
CA ARG A 238 -11.55 15.80 -29.91
C ARG A 238 -12.94 16.20 -29.40
N ARG A 239 -13.29 17.48 -29.48
CA ARG A 239 -14.63 17.96 -29.09
C ARG A 239 -15.73 17.37 -29.97
N LEU A 240 -15.50 17.26 -31.28
CA LEU A 240 -16.44 16.66 -32.23
C LEU A 240 -16.64 15.17 -31.95
N GLN A 241 -15.56 14.41 -31.80
CA GLN A 241 -15.59 12.98 -31.44
C GLN A 241 -16.33 12.76 -30.12
N ARG A 242 -16.06 13.59 -29.11
CA ARG A 242 -16.75 13.49 -27.82
C ARG A 242 -18.25 13.76 -27.92
N ARG A 243 -18.64 14.78 -28.69
CA ARG A 243 -20.07 15.07 -28.96
C ARG A 243 -20.71 13.89 -29.69
N TRP A 244 -20.05 13.35 -30.71
CA TRP A 244 -20.55 12.20 -31.46
C TRP A 244 -20.72 10.96 -30.58
N ARG A 245 -19.73 10.63 -29.72
CA ARG A 245 -19.83 9.54 -28.74
C ARG A 245 -21.02 9.73 -27.80
N ARG A 246 -21.22 10.93 -27.26
CA ARG A 246 -22.36 11.26 -26.39
C ARG A 246 -23.70 11.08 -27.11
N LEU A 247 -23.80 11.56 -28.35
CA LEU A 247 -25.01 11.40 -29.17
C LEU A 247 -25.32 9.92 -29.44
N LYS A 248 -24.28 9.10 -29.62
CA LYS A 248 -24.39 7.66 -29.84
C LYS A 248 -24.39 6.81 -28.56
N LYS A 249 -24.37 7.44 -27.38
CA LYS A 249 -24.23 6.75 -26.07
C LYS A 249 -23.05 5.77 -26.01
N ILE A 250 -21.98 6.07 -26.74
CA ILE A 250 -20.76 5.27 -26.72
C ILE A 250 -19.93 5.70 -25.50
N PRO A 251 -19.49 4.76 -24.63
CA PRO A 251 -18.67 5.10 -23.49
C PRO A 251 -17.33 5.73 -23.92
N GLU A 252 -16.76 6.54 -23.04
CA GLU A 252 -15.40 7.03 -23.23
C GLU A 252 -14.44 5.82 -23.18
N PRO A 253 -13.45 5.75 -24.09
CA PRO A 253 -12.48 4.66 -24.07
C PRO A 253 -11.66 4.74 -22.78
N ALA A 254 -11.44 3.59 -22.15
CA ALA A 254 -10.62 3.45 -20.97
C ALA A 254 -9.88 2.12 -21.03
N GLU A 255 -8.65 2.12 -20.53
CA GLU A 255 -7.80 0.95 -20.37
C GLU A 255 -7.45 0.77 -18.90
N VAL A 256 -7.33 -0.49 -18.49
CA VAL A 256 -6.82 -0.85 -17.17
C VAL A 256 -5.30 -0.71 -17.21
N ALA A 257 -4.75 0.03 -16.26
CA ALA A 257 -3.32 0.32 -16.22
C ALA A 257 -2.78 0.41 -14.80
N LEU A 258 -1.52 0.02 -14.63
CA LEU A 258 -0.71 0.42 -13.48
C LEU A 258 -0.12 1.81 -13.75
N VAL A 259 -0.19 2.67 -12.74
CA VAL A 259 0.25 4.07 -12.83
C VAL A 259 1.40 4.26 -11.84
N PRO A 260 2.67 4.11 -12.29
CA PRO A 260 3.83 4.33 -11.42
C PRO A 260 3.73 5.66 -10.69
N TYR A 261 4.21 5.69 -9.44
CA TYR A 261 4.12 6.83 -8.51
C TYR A 261 2.71 7.06 -7.92
N LEU A 262 1.66 7.08 -8.75
CA LEU A 262 0.29 7.35 -8.28
C LEU A 262 -0.26 6.24 -7.38
N ASP A 263 0.13 4.99 -7.63
CA ASP A 263 -0.31 3.82 -6.87
C ASP A 263 0.21 3.80 -5.42
N LEU A 264 1.15 4.67 -5.04
CA LEU A 264 1.57 4.89 -3.65
C LEU A 264 0.69 5.90 -2.89
N VAL A 265 -0.23 6.59 -3.58
CA VAL A 265 -1.11 7.60 -2.97
C VAL A 265 -2.33 6.90 -2.38
N ASN A 266 -2.31 6.72 -1.07
CA ASN A 266 -3.32 5.98 -0.33
C ASN A 266 -4.72 6.62 -0.38
N HIS A 267 -5.69 5.83 0.05
CA HIS A 267 -7.04 6.32 0.25
C HIS A 267 -7.19 7.13 1.55
N SER A 268 -8.03 8.16 1.49
CA SER A 268 -8.69 8.74 2.66
C SER A 268 -10.09 9.24 2.33
N ASN A 269 -11.02 9.10 3.28
CA ASN A 269 -12.33 9.76 3.27
C ASN A 269 -12.24 11.29 3.41
N ARG A 270 -11.09 11.80 3.87
CA ARG A 270 -10.75 13.22 3.95
C ARG A 270 -9.53 13.50 3.09
N PRO A 271 -9.63 13.30 1.76
CA PRO A 271 -8.48 13.39 0.87
C PRO A 271 -7.88 14.79 0.92
N ASN A 272 -6.55 14.87 0.80
CA ASN A 272 -5.85 16.13 0.60
C ASN A 272 -5.33 16.27 -0.83
N CYS A 273 -5.45 15.23 -1.65
CA CYS A 273 -5.06 15.21 -3.05
C CYS A 273 -6.21 14.70 -3.94
N ALA A 274 -6.17 15.08 -5.22
CA ALA A 274 -7.02 14.55 -6.28
C ALA A 274 -6.23 14.38 -7.57
N ILE A 275 -6.80 13.63 -8.52
CA ILE A 275 -6.23 13.48 -9.86
C ILE A 275 -7.00 14.34 -10.86
N ARG A 276 -6.29 14.92 -11.82
CA ARG A 276 -6.83 15.56 -13.02
C ARG A 276 -6.27 14.87 -14.24
N ILE A 277 -7.12 14.42 -15.15
CA ILE A 277 -6.70 13.77 -16.38
C ILE A 277 -6.99 14.71 -17.55
N GLY A 278 -5.96 15.04 -18.33
CA GLY A 278 -6.09 15.96 -19.44
C GLY A 278 -4.76 16.35 -20.07
N PRO A 279 -4.79 17.25 -21.08
CA PRO A 279 -3.58 17.84 -21.64
C PRO A 279 -2.79 18.60 -20.59
N SER A 280 -1.48 18.38 -20.51
CA SER A 280 -0.59 19.06 -19.56
C SER A 280 0.37 20.01 -20.25
N SER A 281 0.44 21.26 -19.79
CA SER A 281 1.40 22.25 -20.30
C SER A 281 2.85 21.89 -20.03
N VAL A 282 3.11 21.18 -18.92
CA VAL A 282 4.44 20.75 -18.49
C VAL A 282 5.00 19.65 -19.40
N LEU A 283 4.12 18.95 -20.11
CA LEU A 283 4.43 17.90 -21.08
C LEU A 283 4.06 18.33 -22.51
N GLY A 284 4.17 19.62 -22.83
CA GLY A 284 3.97 20.12 -24.20
C GLY A 284 2.56 19.92 -24.78
N GLY A 285 1.55 19.73 -23.92
CA GLY A 285 0.16 19.49 -24.33
C GLY A 285 -0.22 18.01 -24.43
N GLU A 286 0.69 17.08 -24.12
CA GLU A 286 0.39 15.65 -24.07
C GLU A 286 -0.63 15.30 -22.97
N GLY A 287 -1.36 14.20 -23.19
CA GLY A 287 -2.30 13.67 -22.21
C GLY A 287 -1.59 13.13 -20.98
N ALA A 288 -2.03 13.55 -19.80
CA ALA A 288 -1.40 13.17 -18.54
C ALA A 288 -2.38 13.06 -17.37
N ILE A 289 -1.98 12.32 -16.35
CA ILE A 289 -2.58 12.31 -15.02
C ILE A 289 -1.77 13.26 -14.15
N THR A 290 -2.40 14.29 -13.61
CA THR A 290 -1.77 15.22 -12.66
C THR A 290 -2.35 15.02 -11.28
N LEU A 291 -1.50 14.66 -10.31
CA LEU A 291 -1.84 14.66 -8.89
C LEU A 291 -1.75 16.11 -8.38
N VAL A 292 -2.84 16.61 -7.80
CA VAL A 292 -2.93 17.98 -7.28
C VAL A 292 -3.41 18.00 -5.83
N THR A 293 -2.94 18.97 -5.05
CA THR A 293 -3.46 19.21 -3.71
C THR A 293 -4.87 19.82 -3.77
N LEU A 294 -5.74 19.41 -2.84
CA LEU A 294 -7.09 19.96 -2.65
C LEU A 294 -7.12 21.02 -1.54
N ARG A 295 -6.19 20.92 -0.59
CA ARG A 295 -6.03 21.78 0.58
C ARG A 295 -4.55 21.90 0.91
N ASP A 296 -4.22 22.74 1.88
CA ASP A 296 -2.86 22.85 2.36
C ASP A 296 -2.36 21.52 2.96
N VAL A 297 -1.16 21.11 2.57
CA VAL A 297 -0.50 19.88 3.04
C VAL A 297 0.77 20.27 3.77
N LEU A 298 0.90 19.87 5.04
CA LEU A 298 2.10 20.16 5.83
C LEU A 298 3.27 19.25 5.42
N PRO A 299 4.53 19.70 5.52
CA PRO A 299 5.70 18.84 5.36
C PRO A 299 5.60 17.59 6.24
N GLY A 300 5.89 16.41 5.71
CA GLY A 300 5.78 15.14 6.44
C GLY A 300 4.36 14.54 6.51
N GLN A 301 3.33 15.22 6.00
CA GLN A 301 1.98 14.64 5.91
C GLN A 301 1.84 13.69 4.74
N GLU A 302 1.01 12.68 4.93
CA GLU A 302 0.67 11.73 3.88
C GLU A 302 -0.18 12.39 2.79
N LEU A 303 0.08 12.01 1.55
CA LEU A 303 -0.71 12.36 0.38
C LEU A 303 -1.77 11.28 0.20
N CYS A 304 -3.03 11.65 0.41
CA CYS A 304 -4.17 10.75 0.27
C CYS A 304 -5.17 11.30 -0.74
N ARG A 305 -5.77 10.39 -1.51
CA ARG A 305 -6.85 10.69 -2.46
C ARG A 305 -8.10 9.87 -2.14
N HIS A 306 -9.21 10.23 -2.76
CA HIS A 306 -10.41 9.40 -2.70
C HIS A 306 -10.31 8.32 -3.79
N TYR A 307 -10.41 7.04 -3.42
CA TYR A 307 -10.58 5.97 -4.41
C TYR A 307 -12.04 5.90 -4.79
N ASN A 308 -12.37 5.51 -6.01
CA ASN A 308 -13.76 5.41 -6.42
C ASN A 308 -14.42 4.18 -5.75
N PHE A 309 -14.92 4.36 -4.53
CA PHE A 309 -15.71 3.36 -3.79
C PHE A 309 -17.17 3.40 -4.23
N ALA A 310 -17.44 3.08 -5.50
CA ALA A 310 -18.78 2.67 -5.93
C ALA A 310 -19.01 1.17 -5.65
N LEU A 311 -18.22 0.56 -4.77
CA LEU A 311 -18.21 -0.86 -4.48
C LEU A 311 -18.90 -1.13 -3.14
N ASN A 312 -19.59 -2.27 -3.04
CA ASN A 312 -20.06 -2.77 -1.75
C ASN A 312 -18.86 -3.11 -0.83
N ARG A 313 -19.11 -3.29 0.48
CA ARG A 313 -18.06 -3.53 1.47
C ARG A 313 -17.21 -4.76 1.18
N ALA A 314 -17.83 -5.86 0.76
CA ALA A 314 -17.13 -7.09 0.41
C ALA A 314 -16.19 -6.89 -0.80
N SER A 315 -16.66 -6.19 -1.84
CA SER A 315 -15.85 -5.86 -3.02
C SER A 315 -14.75 -4.86 -2.72
N ALA A 316 -14.97 -3.91 -1.81
CA ALA A 316 -13.93 -3.00 -1.35
C ALA A 316 -12.83 -3.74 -0.57
N LEU A 317 -13.22 -4.65 0.33
CA LEU A 317 -12.28 -5.49 1.07
C LEU A 317 -11.50 -6.42 0.13
N PHE A 318 -12.20 -7.09 -0.78
CA PHE A 318 -11.59 -7.98 -1.78
C PHE A 318 -10.60 -7.25 -2.68
N ARG A 319 -10.94 -6.03 -3.12
CA ARG A 319 -10.11 -5.26 -4.04
C ARG A 319 -8.92 -4.58 -3.36
N TYR A 320 -9.14 -3.94 -2.22
CA TYR A 320 -8.16 -3.01 -1.62
C TYR A 320 -7.61 -3.48 -0.28
N GLY A 321 -8.18 -4.50 0.35
CA GLY A 321 -7.72 -5.01 1.65
C GLY A 321 -8.09 -4.12 2.85
N PHE A 322 -9.04 -3.19 2.70
CA PHE A 322 -9.56 -2.38 3.81
C PHE A 322 -11.02 -1.98 3.55
N LEU A 323 -11.72 -1.49 4.58
CA LEU A 323 -13.10 -1.03 4.45
C LEU A 323 -13.16 0.50 4.33
N PRO A 324 -13.94 1.05 3.38
CA PRO A 324 -14.01 2.49 3.16
C PRO A 324 -14.64 3.27 4.32
N PHE A 325 -15.32 2.60 5.25
CA PHE A 325 -15.82 3.19 6.50
C PHE A 325 -15.11 2.59 7.69
N ASP A 326 -13.78 2.59 7.67
CA ASP A 326 -13.05 2.12 8.83
C ASP A 326 -13.32 3.03 10.03
N LEU A 327 -13.97 2.45 11.03
CA LEU A 327 -13.91 2.87 12.43
C LEU A 327 -12.45 3.08 12.88
N ILE A 328 -11.45 2.51 12.19
CA ILE A 328 -10.02 2.81 12.41
C ILE A 328 -9.68 4.28 12.09
N SER A 329 -10.38 4.96 11.18
CA SER A 329 -10.22 6.42 11.00
C SER A 329 -10.84 7.25 12.14
N ILE A 330 -11.76 6.65 12.91
CA ILE A 330 -12.25 7.20 14.19
C ILE A 330 -11.24 6.88 15.30
N VAL A 331 -10.67 5.67 15.29
CA VAL A 331 -9.66 5.21 16.26
C VAL A 331 -8.27 5.84 16.03
N ASP A 332 -7.87 6.27 14.83
CA ASP A 332 -6.58 6.94 14.63
C ASP A 332 -6.54 8.32 15.30
N HIS A 333 -7.71 8.95 15.50
CA HIS A 333 -7.81 10.11 16.39
C HIS A 333 -7.86 9.68 17.86
N ASP A 334 -8.63 8.64 18.22
CA ASP A 334 -8.75 8.21 19.61
C ASP A 334 -7.51 7.52 20.19
N ALA A 335 -6.80 6.67 19.45
CA ALA A 335 -5.59 5.97 19.90
C ALA A 335 -4.38 6.90 19.98
N VAL A 336 -4.30 7.91 19.12
CA VAL A 336 -3.30 8.98 19.25
C VAL A 336 -3.68 9.94 20.38
N ASP A 337 -4.96 10.31 20.53
CA ASP A 337 -5.41 11.09 21.69
C ASP A 337 -5.31 10.30 23.00
N GLU A 338 -5.45 8.98 22.97
CA GLU A 338 -5.31 8.08 24.11
C GLU A 338 -3.84 7.86 24.44
N HIS A 339 -2.96 7.67 23.45
CA HIS A 339 -1.51 7.62 23.67
C HIS A 339 -1.01 8.98 24.19
N VAL A 340 -1.48 10.09 23.63
CA VAL A 340 -1.14 11.44 24.10
C VAL A 340 -1.72 11.67 25.49
N ARG A 341 -2.97 11.30 25.79
CA ARG A 341 -3.55 11.39 27.16
C ARG A 341 -2.78 10.54 28.17
N LYS A 342 -2.50 9.27 27.85
CA LYS A 342 -1.70 8.35 28.67
C LYS A 342 -0.27 8.85 28.87
N SER A 343 0.30 9.53 27.87
CA SER A 343 1.66 10.08 27.96
C SER A 343 1.71 11.49 28.54
N ARG A 344 0.59 12.22 28.59
CA ARG A 344 0.52 13.59 29.12
C ARG A 344 0.77 13.62 30.63
N ASP A 345 0.44 12.54 31.33
CA ASP A 345 0.77 12.37 32.75
C ASP A 345 2.24 11.92 32.97
N MET A 346 2.91 11.35 31.95
CA MET A 346 4.34 11.01 32.04
C MET A 346 5.28 12.22 31.92
N PHE A 347 4.79 13.36 31.43
CA PHE A 347 5.58 14.59 31.26
C PHE A 347 5.20 15.70 32.24
N ARG A 348 4.32 15.43 33.22
CA ARG A 348 4.15 16.31 34.38
C ARG A 348 5.23 15.98 35.42
N PRO A 349 5.91 16.98 36.01
CA PRO A 349 6.72 16.71 37.19
C PRO A 349 5.81 16.07 38.26
N LYS A 350 6.15 14.86 38.71
CA LYS A 350 5.40 14.15 39.75
C LYS A 350 5.27 15.06 40.97
N SER A 351 4.07 15.20 41.54
CA SER A 351 3.89 15.94 42.78
C SER A 351 4.62 15.23 43.93
N GLU A 352 5.07 15.99 44.94
CA GLU A 352 5.79 15.43 46.10
C GLU A 352 4.99 14.33 46.81
N GLU A 353 3.66 14.45 46.87
CA GLU A 353 2.77 13.42 47.41
C GLU A 353 2.84 12.09 46.64
N GLN A 354 2.94 12.12 45.30
CA GLN A 354 3.06 10.89 44.50
C GLN A 354 4.44 10.24 44.65
N LEU A 355 5.49 11.04 44.86
CA LEU A 355 6.83 10.52 45.19
C LEU A 355 6.88 9.89 46.58
N GLU A 356 6.17 10.47 47.56
CA GLU A 356 6.03 9.88 48.89
C GLU A 356 5.21 8.59 48.87
N GLN A 357 4.11 8.56 48.11
CA GLN A 357 3.27 7.37 47.98
C GLN A 357 4.04 6.22 47.31
N GLN A 358 4.83 6.50 46.26
CA GLN A 358 5.70 5.50 45.63
C GLN A 358 6.81 5.00 46.57
N ARG A 359 7.35 5.86 47.44
CA ARG A 359 8.33 5.44 48.47
C ARG A 359 7.69 4.57 49.55
N GLN A 360 6.45 4.84 49.94
CA GLN A 360 5.72 4.03 50.90
C GLN A 360 5.34 2.67 50.31
N GLU A 361 4.86 2.63 49.06
CA GLU A 361 4.57 1.39 48.34
C GLU A 361 5.84 0.54 48.15
N ALA A 362 6.97 1.14 47.76
CA ALA A 362 8.23 0.41 47.63
C ALA A 362 8.71 -0.18 48.98
N LYS A 363 8.49 0.53 50.10
CA LYS A 363 8.80 0.01 51.44
C LYS A 363 7.88 -1.15 51.82
N GLU A 364 6.60 -1.08 51.49
CA GLU A 364 5.65 -2.15 51.81
C GLU A 364 5.89 -3.39 50.94
N VAL A 365 6.21 -3.21 49.65
CA VAL A 365 6.62 -4.32 48.76
C VAL A 365 7.89 -5.00 49.28
N ALA A 366 8.91 -4.24 49.69
CA ALA A 366 10.12 -4.82 50.28
C ALA A 366 9.84 -5.56 51.61
N ARG A 367 8.87 -5.07 52.40
CA ARG A 367 8.43 -5.75 53.62
C ARG A 367 7.73 -7.08 53.30
N LEU A 368 6.84 -7.07 52.32
CA LEU A 368 6.12 -8.26 51.86
C LEU A 368 7.07 -9.29 51.24
N GLU A 369 8.07 -8.87 50.47
CA GLU A 369 9.13 -9.76 49.98
C GLU A 369 9.95 -10.39 51.10
N LYS A 370 10.32 -9.62 52.13
CA LYS A 370 11.00 -10.19 53.32
C LYS A 370 10.14 -11.21 54.05
N LEU A 371 8.85 -10.92 54.24
CA LEU A 371 7.90 -11.86 54.84
C LEU A 371 7.76 -13.12 54.00
N PHE A 372 7.71 -12.98 52.67
CA PHE A 372 7.61 -14.09 51.74
C PHE A 372 8.87 -14.97 51.76
N GLN A 373 10.07 -14.37 51.77
CA GLN A 373 11.33 -15.10 51.89
C GLN A 373 11.48 -15.80 53.24
N ALA A 374 11.06 -15.17 54.34
CA ALA A 374 11.04 -15.80 55.66
C ALA A 374 10.07 -16.99 55.74
N ALA A 375 8.90 -16.87 55.10
CA ALA A 375 7.93 -17.97 54.98
C ALA A 375 8.47 -19.12 54.11
N LYS A 376 9.23 -18.79 53.05
CA LYS A 376 9.88 -19.78 52.18
C LYS A 376 11.01 -20.53 52.90
N GLN A 377 11.78 -19.85 53.75
CA GLN A 377 12.82 -20.49 54.58
C GLN A 377 12.22 -21.39 55.68
N ARG A 378 11.09 -21.01 56.30
CA ARG A 378 10.40 -21.86 57.29
C ARG A 378 9.80 -23.16 56.74
N ARG A 379 9.58 -23.25 55.42
CA ARG A 379 9.18 -24.50 54.73
C ARG A 379 10.38 -25.36 54.30
N GLY A 380 11.61 -24.87 54.43
CA GLY A 380 12.84 -25.61 54.10
C GLY A 380 13.41 -26.44 55.27
N ASP A 381 13.05 -26.11 56.52
CA ASP A 381 13.62 -26.76 57.72
C ASP A 381 12.73 -27.87 58.33
N SER A 382 11.63 -28.27 57.67
CA SER A 382 10.78 -29.40 58.10
C SER A 382 10.86 -30.63 57.18
N GLY A 383 11.93 -30.72 56.37
CA GLY A 383 12.10 -31.77 55.36
C GLY A 383 13.43 -32.53 55.40
N ALA A 384 14.13 -32.57 56.55
CA ALA A 384 15.32 -33.40 56.72
C ALA A 384 15.18 -34.27 57.96
N GLY A 385 14.81 -35.55 57.77
CA GLY A 385 14.89 -36.53 58.84
C GLY A 385 13.95 -37.73 58.76
N VAL A 386 13.87 -38.45 57.64
CA VAL A 386 13.51 -39.88 57.68
C VAL A 386 14.30 -40.64 56.61
N GLY A 387 15.25 -41.47 57.06
CA GLY A 387 15.85 -42.50 56.22
C GLY A 387 17.27 -42.93 56.60
N ALA A 388 17.47 -43.58 57.76
CA ALA A 388 18.34 -44.77 57.93
C ALA A 388 18.59 -45.11 59.41
N SER A 389 18.01 -46.21 59.90
CA SER A 389 18.75 -47.29 60.59
C SER A 389 17.79 -48.42 61.01
N SER A 390 18.11 -49.61 60.54
CA SER A 390 17.57 -50.93 60.87
C SER A 390 17.67 -51.34 62.34
N ALA A 391 16.64 -52.02 62.85
CA ALA A 391 16.71 -53.24 63.66
C ALA A 391 15.34 -53.94 63.63
#